data_AF-A0A7C5FYQ4-F1
#
_entry.id   AF-A0A7C5FYQ4-F1
#
_cell.length_a   1.000
_cell.length_b   1.000
_cell.length_c   1.000
_cell.angle_alpha   90.00
_cell.angle_beta   90.00
_cell.angle_gamma   90.00
#
_symmetry.space_group_name_H-M   'P 1'
#
loop_
_entity.id
_entity.type
_entity.pdbx_description
1 polymer ?
#
loop_
_entity_poly.entity_id
_entity_poly.type
_entity_poly.pdbx_seq_one_letter_code
_entity_poly.pdbx_strand_id
1 'polypeptide(L)'
;RDWGGGVCQTSTTLYNAALLAGLDIVERHRHHWPARYAPLGRDAAVAYSNIDLKFRNSLPAPVRIVGQVTGGKLVFKLLSTYQPRYRVEIESQTRSVTRPGRIVLPNTSQRAGHWKLVNKGHPGFCVVTFRRFVYPNSIRRQTISQDTYPVMNGVIMVAGK
;
A
#
# COMPACT_ATOMS: atom_id res chain seq x y z
N ARG A 1 -22.67 -6.11 -8.89
CA ARG A 1 -22.12 -6.98 -7.82
C ARG A 1 -20.84 -6.32 -7.37
N ASP A 2 -20.92 -5.44 -6.38
CA ASP A 2 -19.75 -4.74 -5.86
C ASP A 2 -19.10 -5.64 -4.81
N TRP A 3 -17.90 -6.10 -5.11
CA TRP A 3 -17.06 -6.76 -4.13
C TRP A 3 -16.83 -5.76 -3.00
N GLY A 4 -17.41 -6.03 -1.83
CA GLY A 4 -17.37 -5.13 -0.67
C GLY A 4 -15.94 -4.64 -0.36
N GLY A 5 -15.83 -3.43 0.20
CA GLY A 5 -14.60 -2.62 0.34
C GLY A 5 -13.45 -3.18 1.20
N GLY A 6 -13.30 -4.50 1.34
CA GLY A 6 -12.26 -5.19 2.11
C GLY A 6 -11.32 -6.10 1.29
N VAL A 7 -11.56 -6.28 -0.02
CA VAL A 7 -10.71 -7.14 -0.86
C VAL A 7 -9.26 -6.63 -0.90
N CYS A 8 -9.09 -5.33 -1.13
CA CYS A 8 -7.78 -4.69 -1.14
C CYS A 8 -7.06 -4.71 0.22
N GLN A 9 -7.83 -4.70 1.32
CA GLN A 9 -7.25 -4.87 2.65
C GLN A 9 -6.74 -6.31 2.83
N THR A 10 -7.50 -7.28 2.33
CA THR A 10 -7.12 -8.70 2.37
C THR A 10 -5.85 -8.96 1.58
N SER A 11 -5.75 -8.50 0.33
CA SER A 11 -4.54 -8.62 -0.48
C SER A 11 -3.36 -7.89 0.15
N THR A 12 -3.58 -6.71 0.73
CA THR A 12 -2.53 -5.96 1.43
C THR A 12 -2.00 -6.73 2.64
N THR A 13 -2.87 -7.28 3.49
CA THR A 13 -2.44 -8.05 4.66
C THR A 13 -1.69 -9.32 4.23
N LEU A 14 -2.19 -10.03 3.22
CA LEU A 14 -1.55 -11.25 2.70
C LEU A 14 -0.19 -10.95 2.07
N TYR A 15 -0.08 -9.89 1.27
CA TYR A 15 1.18 -9.42 0.67
C TYR A 15 2.25 -9.17 1.73
N ASN A 16 1.90 -8.47 2.81
CA ASN A 16 2.84 -8.20 3.90
C ASN A 16 3.27 -9.47 4.63
N ALA A 17 2.35 -10.42 4.81
CA ALA A 17 2.68 -11.71 5.41
C ALA A 17 3.61 -12.53 4.49
N ALA A 18 3.36 -12.54 3.18
CA ALA A 18 4.22 -13.17 2.17
C ALA A 18 5.63 -12.55 2.14
N LEU A 19 5.72 -11.23 2.19
CA LEU A 19 6.99 -10.51 2.29
C LEU A 19 7.80 -10.93 3.51
N LEU A 20 7.17 -10.94 4.69
CA LEU A 20 7.79 -11.32 5.96
C LEU A 20 8.15 -12.81 6.02
N ALA A 21 7.38 -13.67 5.36
CA ALA A 21 7.69 -15.09 5.22
C ALA A 21 8.85 -15.37 4.25
N GLY A 22 9.37 -14.34 3.57
CA GLY A 22 10.48 -14.47 2.63
C GLY A 22 10.06 -15.01 1.25
N LEU A 23 8.76 -15.08 0.93
CA LEU A 23 8.28 -15.58 -0.36
C LEU A 23 8.57 -14.59 -1.48
N ASP A 24 8.77 -15.08 -2.70
CA ASP A 24 9.00 -14.22 -3.86
C ASP A 24 7.70 -13.53 -4.27
N ILE A 25 7.69 -12.20 -4.36
CA ILE A 25 6.57 -11.45 -4.92
C ILE A 25 6.74 -11.42 -6.44
N VAL A 26 5.80 -12.05 -7.15
CA VAL A 26 5.82 -12.20 -8.62
C VAL A 26 5.04 -11.07 -9.28
N GLU A 27 3.90 -10.70 -8.70
CA GLU A 27 3.07 -9.60 -9.15
C GLU A 27 2.51 -8.87 -7.94
N ARG A 28 2.62 -7.55 -7.95
CA ARG A 28 1.97 -6.69 -6.96
C ARG A 28 1.73 -5.33 -7.60
N HIS A 29 0.53 -4.80 -7.40
CA HIS A 29 0.18 -3.45 -7.78
C HIS A 29 -0.06 -2.60 -6.54
N ARG A 30 0.40 -1.35 -6.54
CA ARG A 30 0.02 -0.38 -5.51
C ARG A 30 -1.39 0.16 -5.78
N HIS A 31 -2.02 0.71 -4.76
CA HIS A 31 -3.20 1.55 -4.92
C HIS A 31 -2.82 2.87 -5.58
N HIS A 32 -3.78 3.46 -6.29
CA HIS A 32 -3.62 4.79 -6.87
C HIS A 32 -3.37 5.85 -5.78
N TRP A 33 -4.00 5.72 -4.61
CA TRP A 33 -3.77 6.56 -3.43
C TRP A 33 -3.21 5.73 -2.28
N PRO A 34 -2.33 6.28 -1.41
CA PRO A 34 -1.82 5.57 -0.25
C PRO A 34 -2.94 4.94 0.60
N ALA A 35 -2.88 3.63 0.80
CA ALA A 35 -3.82 2.93 1.67
C ALA A 35 -3.62 3.37 3.12
N ARG A 36 -4.67 3.87 3.78
CA ARG A 36 -4.58 4.40 5.15
C ARG A 36 -4.29 3.32 6.22
N TYR A 37 -4.53 2.06 5.87
CA TYR A 37 -4.37 0.91 6.77
C TYR A 37 -3.02 0.18 6.59
N ALA A 38 -2.12 0.68 5.75
CA ALA A 38 -0.79 0.11 5.54
C ALA A 38 0.26 1.24 5.45
N PRO A 39 1.52 0.97 5.84
CA PRO A 39 2.61 1.91 5.57
C PRO A 39 2.77 2.14 4.06
N LEU A 40 3.30 3.31 3.69
CA LEU A 40 3.64 3.63 2.30
C LEU A 40 4.54 2.56 1.67
N GLY A 41 4.22 2.15 0.45
CA GLY A 41 4.98 1.10 -0.27
C GLY A 41 4.61 -0.33 0.13
N ARG A 42 3.72 -0.50 1.12
CA ARG A 42 3.36 -1.81 1.69
C ARG A 42 1.92 -2.24 1.40
N ASP A 43 1.22 -1.56 0.51
CA ASP A 43 -0.13 -1.89 0.08
C ASP A 43 -0.12 -2.81 -1.15
N ALA A 44 -1.17 -3.60 -1.35
CA ALA A 44 -1.33 -4.40 -2.57
C ALA A 44 -2.79 -4.31 -3.02
N ALA A 45 -3.02 -3.72 -4.18
CA ALA A 45 -4.33 -3.63 -4.81
C ALA A 45 -4.61 -4.89 -5.63
N VAL A 46 -5.88 -5.28 -5.69
CA VAL A 46 -6.39 -6.29 -6.61
C VAL A 46 -7.71 -5.79 -7.20
N ALA A 47 -7.91 -6.00 -8.49
CA ALA A 47 -9.12 -5.62 -9.22
C ALA A 47 -9.25 -6.51 -10.46
N TYR A 48 -10.44 -7.05 -10.66
CA TYR A 48 -10.71 -7.88 -11.83
C TYR A 48 -10.69 -7.02 -13.11
N SER A 49 -10.10 -7.46 -14.21
CA SER A 49 -9.48 -8.78 -14.45
C SER A 49 -7.94 -8.79 -14.46
N ASN A 50 -7.29 -7.65 -14.21
CA ASN A 50 -5.89 -7.43 -14.58
C ASN A 50 -4.99 -6.91 -13.45
N ILE A 51 -5.53 -6.59 -12.28
CA ILE A 51 -4.74 -6.19 -11.11
C ILE A 51 -4.78 -7.34 -10.11
N ASP A 52 -3.66 -8.02 -9.92
CA ASP A 52 -3.58 -9.21 -9.08
C ASP A 52 -2.40 -9.17 -8.09
N LEU A 53 -2.43 -10.06 -7.11
CA LEU A 53 -1.32 -10.33 -6.20
C LEU A 53 -0.85 -11.77 -6.42
N LYS A 54 0.37 -11.92 -6.95
CA LYS A 54 0.99 -13.23 -7.16
C LYS A 54 2.28 -13.31 -6.36
N PHE A 55 2.45 -14.40 -5.63
CA PHE A 55 3.69 -14.72 -4.94
C PHE A 55 3.99 -16.21 -5.10
N ARG A 56 5.27 -16.55 -5.05
CA ARG A 56 5.77 -17.90 -5.25
C ARG A 56 6.46 -18.38 -3.99
N ASN A 57 6.15 -19.61 -3.58
CA ASN A 57 6.92 -20.28 -2.54
C ASN A 57 8.31 -20.63 -3.06
N SER A 58 9.32 -19.86 -2.67
CA SER A 58 10.74 -20.09 -2.97
C SER A 58 11.49 -20.79 -1.83
N LEU A 59 10.78 -21.21 -0.77
CA LEU A 59 11.35 -21.92 0.37
C LEU A 59 11.51 -23.42 0.06
N PRO A 60 12.47 -24.12 0.69
CA PRO A 60 12.69 -25.56 0.49
C PRO A 60 11.63 -26.45 1.16
N ALA A 61 10.57 -25.86 1.71
CA ALA A 61 9.49 -26.59 2.36
C ALA A 61 8.11 -26.00 1.98
N PRO A 62 7.03 -26.78 2.09
CA PRO A 62 5.67 -26.28 1.89
C PRO A 62 5.35 -25.11 2.82
N VAL A 63 4.45 -24.23 2.36
CA VAL A 63 3.92 -23.11 3.15
C VAL A 63 2.42 -23.28 3.28
N ARG A 64 1.94 -23.34 4.52
CA ARG A 64 0.52 -23.29 4.85
C ARG A 64 0.12 -21.84 5.12
N ILE A 65 -0.89 -21.37 4.41
CA ILE A 65 -1.50 -20.05 4.64
C ILE A 65 -2.71 -20.24 5.56
N VAL A 66 -2.74 -19.51 6.66
CA VAL A 66 -3.85 -19.49 7.61
C VAL A 66 -4.35 -18.06 7.72
N GLY A 67 -5.60 -17.82 7.30
CA GLY A 67 -6.29 -16.54 7.47
C GLY A 67 -7.32 -16.63 8.58
N GLN A 68 -7.38 -15.63 9.46
CA GLN A 68 -8.40 -15.53 10.49
C GLN A 68 -8.76 -14.06 10.76
N VAL A 69 -9.98 -13.82 11.21
CA VAL A 69 -10.38 -12.52 11.77
C VAL A 69 -10.47 -12.66 13.28
N THR A 70 -9.76 -11.81 14.01
CA THR A 70 -9.76 -11.82 15.49
C THR A 70 -9.78 -10.39 16.00
N GLY A 71 -10.73 -10.05 16.87
CA GLY A 71 -10.88 -8.69 17.41
C GLY A 71 -11.06 -7.62 16.33
N GLY A 72 -11.80 -7.92 15.25
CA GLY A 72 -12.00 -7.01 14.11
C GLY A 72 -10.75 -6.81 13.23
N LYS A 73 -9.68 -7.58 13.43
CA LYS A 73 -8.46 -7.52 12.63
C LYS A 73 -8.31 -8.78 11.78
N LEU A 74 -8.03 -8.59 10.50
CA LEU A 74 -7.62 -9.66 9.61
C LEU A 74 -6.15 -10.01 9.86
N VAL A 75 -5.87 -11.30 10.07
CA VAL A 75 -4.54 -11.82 10.35
C VAL A 75 -4.24 -12.97 9.40
N PHE A 76 -3.09 -12.91 8.73
CA PHE A 76 -2.53 -14.04 7.99
C PHE A 76 -1.28 -14.57 8.69
N LYS A 77 -1.19 -15.89 8.81
CA LYS A 77 0.01 -16.62 9.23
C LYS A 77 0.46 -17.49 8.07
N LEU A 78 1.73 -17.36 7.69
CA LEU A 78 2.38 -18.24 6.72
C LEU A 78 3.32 -19.16 7.49
N LEU A 79 2.95 -20.43 7.56
CA LEU A 79 3.62 -21.42 8.39
C LEU A 79 4.39 -22.39 7.52
N SER A 80 5.63 -22.70 7.91
CA SER A 80 6.47 -23.69 7.25
C SER A 80 7.34 -24.38 8.30
N THR A 81 7.79 -25.59 7.99
CA THR A 81 8.79 -26.30 8.80
C THR A 81 10.21 -25.77 8.55
N TYR A 82 10.42 -25.01 7.47
CA TYR A 82 11.70 -24.38 7.17
C TYR A 82 12.01 -23.26 8.17
N GLN A 83 13.18 -23.36 8.83
CA GLN A 83 13.68 -22.36 9.77
C GLN A 83 14.93 -21.69 9.19
N PRO A 84 14.79 -20.48 8.60
CA PRO A 84 15.95 -19.77 8.07
C PRO A 84 16.88 -19.30 9.19
N ARG A 85 18.19 -19.21 8.90
CA ARG A 85 19.19 -18.60 9.80
C ARG A 85 19.14 -17.06 9.81
N TYR A 86 18.12 -16.47 9.21
CA TYR A 86 17.92 -15.04 9.10
C TYR A 86 16.51 -14.69 9.53
N ARG A 87 16.32 -13.46 9.99
CA ARG A 87 15.01 -12.84 10.12
C ARG A 87 14.73 -11.92 8.93
N VAL A 88 13.46 -11.73 8.61
CA VAL A 88 13.05 -10.83 7.52
C VAL A 88 12.48 -9.56 8.12
N GLU A 89 13.00 -8.42 7.67
CA GLU A 89 12.51 -7.08 8.00
C GLU A 89 12.09 -6.37 6.71
N ILE A 90 11.04 -5.54 6.79
CA ILE A 90 10.57 -4.73 5.68
C ILE A 90 10.80 -3.26 6.01
N GLU A 91 11.51 -2.57 5.12
CA GLU A 91 11.86 -1.17 5.25
C GLU A 91 11.25 -0.39 4.09
N SER A 92 10.64 0.76 4.34
CA SER A 92 10.10 1.63 3.28
C SER A 92 10.68 3.03 3.46
N GLN A 93 11.33 3.53 2.41
CA GLN A 93 12.01 4.81 2.40
C GLN A 93 11.29 5.77 1.46
N THR A 94 10.76 6.87 1.99
CA THR A 94 10.19 7.95 1.19
C THR A 94 11.32 8.73 0.53
N ARG A 95 11.43 8.63 -0.79
CA ARG A 95 12.41 9.35 -1.62
C ARG A 95 12.01 10.80 -1.86
N SER A 96 10.72 11.06 -2.05
CA SER A 96 10.21 12.41 -2.22
C SER A 96 8.77 12.53 -1.75
N VAL A 97 8.39 13.77 -1.42
CA VAL A 97 7.02 14.16 -1.07
C VAL A 97 6.65 15.36 -1.93
N THR A 98 5.51 15.28 -2.61
CA THR A 98 4.96 16.39 -3.40
C THR A 98 3.80 17.00 -2.63
N ARG A 99 3.93 18.27 -2.23
CA ARG A 99 2.87 18.96 -1.49
C ARG A 99 1.70 19.29 -2.42
N PRO A 100 0.45 19.18 -1.94
CA PRO A 100 -0.71 19.54 -2.73
C PRO A 100 -0.78 21.06 -2.94
N GLY A 101 -1.04 21.48 -4.17
CA GLY A 101 -1.44 22.84 -4.48
C GLY A 101 -2.91 23.09 -4.17
N ARG A 102 -3.38 24.31 -4.44
CA ARG A 102 -4.79 24.71 -4.30
C ARG A 102 -5.34 25.18 -5.63
N ILE A 103 -6.41 24.55 -6.08
CA ILE A 103 -7.19 24.93 -7.26
C ILE A 103 -8.41 25.71 -6.77
N VAL A 104 -8.62 26.89 -7.35
CA VAL A 104 -9.81 27.72 -7.09
C VAL A 104 -10.72 27.62 -8.30
N LEU A 105 -11.95 27.15 -8.09
CA LEU A 105 -12.96 27.04 -9.14
C LEU A 105 -14.07 28.08 -8.93
N PRO A 106 -14.53 28.75 -9.99
CA PRO A 106 -15.69 29.63 -9.89
C PRO A 106 -16.95 28.81 -9.61
N ASN A 107 -17.80 29.33 -8.74
CA ASN A 107 -19.10 28.75 -8.45
C ASN A 107 -20.19 29.77 -8.77
N THR A 108 -20.87 29.55 -9.90
CA THR A 108 -21.98 30.39 -10.39
C THR A 108 -23.28 30.13 -9.64
N SER A 109 -23.35 29.14 -8.75
CA SER A 109 -24.57 28.73 -8.05
C SER A 109 -24.65 29.20 -6.59
N GLN A 110 -23.66 29.91 -6.07
CA GLN A 110 -23.63 30.37 -4.67
C GLN A 110 -23.73 31.89 -4.57
N ARG A 111 -24.38 32.37 -3.51
CA ARG A 111 -24.41 33.79 -3.14
C ARG A 111 -22.98 34.30 -2.97
N ALA A 112 -22.73 35.53 -3.46
CA ALA A 112 -21.47 36.24 -3.32
C ALA A 112 -20.96 36.20 -1.86
N GLY A 113 -19.66 36.00 -1.68
CA GLY A 113 -19.00 35.95 -0.36
C GLY A 113 -18.87 34.57 0.27
N HIS A 114 -19.48 33.52 -0.29
CA HIS A 114 -19.30 32.15 0.18
C HIS A 114 -18.19 31.40 -0.59
N TRP A 115 -17.40 30.64 0.16
CA TRP A 115 -16.47 29.66 -0.39
C TRP A 115 -16.80 28.26 0.15
N LYS A 116 -16.56 27.24 -0.67
CA LYS A 116 -16.79 25.83 -0.32
C LYS A 116 -15.52 25.03 -0.57
N LEU A 117 -14.93 24.47 0.48
CA LEU A 117 -13.87 23.47 0.34
C LEU A 117 -14.47 22.18 -0.22
N VAL A 118 -13.98 21.75 -1.39
CA VAL A 118 -14.41 20.51 -2.05
C VAL A 118 -13.57 19.33 -1.59
N ASN A 119 -12.24 19.50 -1.59
CA ASN A 119 -11.31 18.54 -0.99
C ASN A 119 -10.06 19.27 -0.50
N LYS A 120 -9.39 18.71 0.52
CA LYS A 120 -8.19 19.30 1.14
C LYS A 120 -6.90 19.06 0.36
N GLY A 121 -6.94 18.23 -0.68
CA GLY A 121 -5.77 17.69 -1.32
C GLY A 121 -5.07 16.62 -0.49
N HIS A 122 -4.23 15.82 -1.15
CA HIS A 122 -3.41 14.78 -0.55
C HIS A 122 -2.00 14.85 -1.12
N PRO A 123 -0.95 14.78 -0.28
CA PRO A 123 0.42 14.75 -0.77
C PRO A 123 0.68 13.54 -1.66
N GLY A 124 1.52 13.75 -2.69
CA GLY A 124 2.11 12.69 -3.48
C GLY A 124 3.40 12.18 -2.83
N PHE A 125 3.80 10.96 -3.17
CA PHE A 125 4.97 10.30 -2.59
C PHE A 125 5.72 9.47 -3.62
N CYS A 126 7.05 9.48 -3.59
CA CYS A 126 7.88 8.43 -4.19
C CYS A 126 8.50 7.61 -3.07
N VAL A 127 8.30 6.30 -3.07
CA VAL A 127 8.65 5.40 -1.95
C VAL A 127 9.35 4.17 -2.49
N VAL A 128 10.48 3.80 -1.90
CA VAL A 128 11.18 2.56 -2.24
C VAL A 128 11.05 1.60 -1.07
N THR A 129 10.56 0.40 -1.34
CA THR A 129 10.41 -0.66 -0.33
C THR A 129 11.48 -1.71 -0.51
N PHE A 130 12.14 -2.04 0.59
CA PHE A 130 13.19 -3.04 0.67
C PHE A 130 12.77 -4.19 1.59
N ARG A 131 13.18 -5.39 1.22
CA ARG A 131 13.22 -6.55 2.10
C ARG A 131 14.66 -6.77 2.56
N ARG A 132 14.83 -6.89 3.87
CA ARG A 132 16.11 -7.13 4.53
C ARG A 132 16.13 -8.51 5.15
N PHE A 133 17.05 -9.34 4.70
CA PHE A 133 17.39 -10.62 5.32
C PHE A 133 18.52 -10.36 6.30
N VAL A 134 18.23 -10.41 7.60
CA VAL A 134 19.18 -10.10 8.67
C VAL A 134 19.69 -11.40 9.26
N TYR A 135 20.96 -11.69 8.96
CA TYR A 135 21.74 -12.80 9.51
C TYR A 135 22.49 -12.32 10.78
N PRO A 136 23.09 -13.21 11.58
CA PRO A 136 23.84 -12.81 12.77
C PRO A 136 24.94 -11.77 12.49
N ASN A 137 25.64 -11.90 11.35
CA ASN A 137 26.82 -11.09 11.03
C ASN A 137 26.67 -10.25 9.75
N SER A 138 25.52 -10.29 9.08
CA SER A 138 25.33 -9.60 7.81
C SER A 138 23.88 -9.28 7.50
N ILE A 139 23.66 -8.29 6.64
CA ILE A 139 22.33 -7.93 6.15
C ILE A 139 22.37 -7.98 4.62
N ARG A 140 21.51 -8.82 4.04
CA ARG A 140 21.25 -8.80 2.59
C ARG A 140 19.99 -8.00 2.32
N ARG A 141 20.09 -6.95 1.51
CA ARG A 141 18.95 -6.11 1.12
C ARG A 141 18.51 -6.42 -0.31
N GLN A 142 17.20 -6.49 -0.50
CA GLN A 142 16.54 -6.67 -1.79
C GLN A 142 15.55 -5.53 -2.00
N THR A 143 15.60 -4.85 -3.14
CA THR A 143 14.54 -3.92 -3.54
C THR A 143 13.31 -4.70 -3.97
N ILE A 144 12.15 -4.37 -3.40
CA ILE A 144 10.86 -4.99 -3.73
C ILE A 144 10.10 -4.14 -4.74
N SER A 145 10.03 -2.82 -4.51
CA SER A 145 9.29 -1.91 -5.36
C SER A 145 9.79 -0.48 -5.22
N GLN A 146 9.51 0.31 -6.26
CA GLN A 146 9.52 1.76 -6.21
C GLN A 146 8.14 2.26 -6.63
N ASP A 147 7.41 2.83 -5.69
CA ASP A 147 6.05 3.29 -5.88
C ASP A 147 6.00 4.80 -6.01
N THR A 148 5.19 5.30 -6.94
CA THR A 148 4.88 6.73 -7.07
C THR A 148 3.39 6.95 -6.87
N TYR A 149 3.02 7.59 -5.77
CA TYR A 149 1.67 8.04 -5.48
C TYR A 149 1.50 9.47 -5.98
N PRO A 150 0.52 9.75 -6.86
CA PRO A 150 0.29 11.10 -7.35
C PRO A 150 -0.14 12.03 -6.20
N VAL A 151 0.04 13.33 -6.43
CA VAL A 151 -0.51 14.37 -5.55
C VAL A 151 -1.94 14.68 -5.98
N MET A 152 -2.82 14.92 -5.02
CA MET A 152 -4.16 15.47 -5.25
C MET A 152 -4.17 16.92 -4.78
N ASN A 153 -4.42 17.88 -5.66
CA ASN A 153 -4.54 19.28 -5.25
C ASN A 153 -5.86 19.52 -4.50
N GLY A 154 -5.81 20.38 -3.50
CA GLY A 154 -7.00 20.86 -2.81
C GLY A 154 -7.86 21.70 -3.75
N VAL A 155 -9.18 21.53 -3.69
CA VAL A 155 -10.11 22.28 -4.54
C VAL A 155 -11.02 23.12 -3.64
N ILE A 156 -11.07 24.43 -3.91
CA ILE A 156 -11.98 25.35 -3.24
C ILE A 156 -12.82 26.04 -4.30
N MET A 157 -14.13 26.05 -4.09
CA MET A 157 -15.05 26.82 -4.91
C MET A 157 -15.28 28.19 -4.28
N VAL A 158 -15.27 29.25 -5.09
CA VAL A 158 -15.57 30.63 -4.67
C VAL A 158 -16.70 31.18 -5.52
N ALA A 159 -17.63 31.92 -4.91
CA ALA A 159 -18.66 32.62 -5.67
C ALA A 159 -18.02 33.51 -6.75
N GLY A 160 -18.55 33.47 -7.97
CA GLY A 160 -18.17 34.41 -9.03
C GLY A 160 -18.44 35.85 -8.58
N LYS A 161 -17.61 36.79 -9.05
CA LYS A 161 -17.91 38.23 -8.90
C LYS A 161 -19.15 38.59 -9.69
#